data_AF-A0A7S2VU52-F1
#
_entry.id   AF-A0A7S2VU52-F1
#
_cell.length_a   1.000
_cell.length_b   1.000
_cell.length_c   1.000
_cell.angle_alpha   90.00
_cell.angle_beta   90.00
_cell.angle_gamma   90.00
#
_symmetry.space_group_name_H-M   'P 1'
#
loop_
_entity.id
_entity.type
_entity.pdbx_description
1 polymer ?
#
loop_
_entity_poly.entity_id
_entity_poly.type
_entity_poly.pdbx_seq_one_letter_code
_entity_poly.pdbx_strand_id
1 'polypeptide(L)'
;LSLSLSLSLSLLSLYFSLFCSSPFLPLTLLRPFNYPTILNPPLCSFVEVNPNSKIPAMLDYTDDEKNPTRVFESASIVLYLCEKLDKKGLFMPKDPKLKTECMNWIMWSIGSAPYLGGGFGHFYNYAPIKIKYAIDRFTMEAKRQLDVLEKHLSGEEKGSSSAGGPYICGDQYTIADIMIWPWYGNLVMGRLYNAKDFLGISKDTYPSVIEWAERVWARQQVKRGRMVNRVWGDEEWQLPERHDASDFEAKPIWKDAQK
;
A
#
# COMPACT_ATOMS: atom_id res chain seq x y z
N LEU A 1 9.03 -7.92 -15.83
CA LEU A 1 9.61 -7.80 -14.48
C LEU A 1 9.77 -6.35 -13.99
N SER A 2 9.89 -5.34 -14.87
CA SER A 2 10.06 -3.93 -14.48
C SER A 2 8.83 -3.25 -13.86
N LEU A 3 7.60 -3.76 -14.11
CA LEU A 3 6.36 -3.21 -13.53
C LEU A 3 5.74 -4.02 -12.38
N SER A 4 6.24 -5.23 -12.05
CA SER A 4 5.87 -5.81 -10.74
C SER A 4 6.51 -5.01 -9.59
N LEU A 5 7.53 -4.20 -9.89
CA LEU A 5 8.05 -3.14 -9.03
C LEU A 5 7.11 -1.91 -8.94
N SER A 6 6.27 -1.63 -9.95
CA SER A 6 5.46 -0.40 -9.99
C SER A 6 4.29 -0.42 -9.00
N LEU A 7 3.77 -1.61 -8.69
CA LEU A 7 2.79 -1.78 -7.62
C LEU A 7 3.42 -1.78 -6.23
N SER A 8 4.59 -2.40 -6.05
CA SER A 8 5.29 -2.42 -4.77
C SER A 8 5.86 -1.06 -4.36
N LEU A 9 6.20 -0.19 -5.32
CA LEU A 9 6.52 1.22 -5.07
C LEU A 9 5.29 1.99 -4.56
N SER A 10 4.12 1.80 -5.18
CA SER A 10 2.84 2.40 -4.76
C SER A 10 2.36 1.91 -3.39
N LEU A 11 2.78 0.70 -2.99
CA LEU A 11 2.54 0.11 -1.68
C LEU A 11 3.43 0.76 -0.61
N LEU A 12 4.74 0.89 -0.86
CA LEU A 12 5.70 1.65 -0.02
C LEU A 12 5.17 3.04 0.33
N SER A 13 4.74 3.73 -0.70
CA SER A 13 4.18 5.06 -0.65
C SER A 13 3.06 5.22 0.38
N LEU A 14 2.10 4.29 0.46
CA LEU A 14 1.02 4.37 1.44
C LEU A 14 1.42 3.95 2.86
N TYR A 15 2.37 3.01 2.99
CA TYR A 15 2.92 2.64 4.30
C TYR A 15 3.57 3.82 5.02
N PHE A 16 4.10 4.78 4.25
CA PHE A 16 4.68 6.03 4.77
C PHE A 16 3.66 7.11 5.15
N SER A 17 2.39 7.00 4.72
CA SER A 17 1.34 7.93 5.16
C SER A 17 1.15 7.96 6.68
N LEU A 18 1.50 6.87 7.37
CA LEU A 18 1.54 6.77 8.83
C LEU A 18 2.54 7.74 9.49
N PHE A 19 3.69 8.00 8.85
CA PHE A 19 4.86 8.59 9.52
C PHE A 19 5.32 9.92 8.94
N CYS A 20 4.91 10.30 7.72
CA CYS A 20 5.25 11.58 7.11
C CYS A 20 4.63 12.82 7.81
N SER A 21 3.92 12.67 8.93
CA SER A 21 3.41 13.79 9.76
C SER A 21 4.16 14.00 11.07
N SER A 22 5.14 13.16 11.42
CA SER A 22 5.97 13.39 12.61
C SER A 22 7.23 14.17 12.22
N PRO A 23 7.44 15.40 12.74
CA PRO A 23 8.71 16.12 12.57
C PRO A 23 9.90 15.43 13.27
N PHE A 24 9.66 14.31 13.97
CA PHE A 24 10.64 13.61 14.79
C PHE A 24 11.26 12.35 14.15
N LEU A 25 10.93 12.02 12.89
CA LEU A 25 11.57 10.89 12.20
C LEU A 25 12.17 11.30 10.84
N PRO A 26 13.50 11.47 10.75
CA PRO A 26 14.20 11.52 9.47
C PRO A 26 14.28 10.09 8.91
N LEU A 27 13.18 9.55 8.36
CA LEU A 27 13.28 8.39 7.48
C LEU A 27 13.83 8.85 6.12
N THR A 28 15.14 8.75 5.94
CA THR A 28 15.76 8.85 4.62
C THR A 28 15.43 7.58 3.85
N LEU A 29 14.63 7.71 2.79
CA LEU A 29 14.23 6.57 1.99
C LEU A 29 15.28 6.35 0.90
N LEU A 30 16.09 5.30 1.07
CA LEU A 30 17.13 4.96 0.11
C LEU A 30 16.52 4.51 -1.22
N ARG A 31 16.60 5.44 -2.18
CA ARG A 31 16.69 5.33 -3.65
C ARG A 31 15.75 4.35 -4.38
N PRO A 32 15.11 4.76 -5.49
CA PRO A 32 14.51 3.81 -6.41
C PRO A 32 15.63 2.91 -6.94
N PHE A 33 15.53 1.60 -6.69
CA PHE A 33 16.49 0.62 -7.18
C PHE A 33 16.41 0.54 -8.72
N ASN A 34 17.25 1.31 -9.40
CA ASN A 34 17.78 0.98 -10.71
C ASN A 34 19.19 0.42 -10.51
N TYR A 35 19.38 -0.88 -10.76
CA TYR A 35 20.73 -1.44 -10.94
C TYR A 35 21.43 -0.71 -12.11
N PRO A 36 22.75 -0.40 -12.09
CA PRO A 36 23.76 -0.39 -11.03
C PRO A 36 24.30 1.03 -10.77
N THR A 37 24.56 1.41 -9.52
CA THR A 37 25.51 2.51 -9.23
C THR A 37 26.35 2.12 -8.04
N ILE A 38 27.66 2.01 -8.29
CA ILE A 38 28.68 1.69 -7.29
C ILE A 38 28.73 2.87 -6.31
N LEU A 39 28.51 2.59 -5.02
CA LEU A 39 28.77 3.53 -3.93
C LEU A 39 29.73 2.90 -2.92
N ASN A 40 30.51 3.76 -2.26
CA ASN A 40 31.52 3.40 -1.27
C ASN A 40 31.25 4.19 0.04
N PRO A 41 31.23 3.57 1.24
CA PRO A 41 31.35 2.13 1.48
C PRO A 41 30.24 1.37 0.75
N PRO A 42 30.46 0.09 0.37
CA PRO A 42 29.47 -0.68 -0.36
C PRO A 42 28.19 -0.69 0.46
N LEU A 43 27.13 -0.09 -0.09
CA LEU A 43 25.79 -0.26 0.45
C LEU A 43 25.56 -1.78 0.55
N CYS A 44 25.04 -2.20 1.70
CA CYS A 44 24.49 -3.53 1.90
C CYS A 44 23.70 -3.92 0.63
N SER A 45 24.07 -5.03 0.00
CA SER A 45 23.39 -5.41 -1.24
C SER A 45 21.90 -5.57 -0.96
N PHE A 46 21.02 -5.30 -1.93
CA PHE A 46 19.57 -5.44 -1.69
C PHE A 46 19.20 -6.84 -1.14
N VAL A 47 19.94 -7.85 -1.57
CA VAL A 47 19.79 -9.26 -1.15
C VAL A 47 20.16 -9.47 0.33
N GLU A 48 21.12 -8.71 0.86
CA GLU A 48 21.46 -8.75 2.29
C GLU A 48 20.34 -8.14 3.16
N VAL A 49 19.67 -7.09 2.66
CA VAL A 49 18.49 -6.51 3.34
C VAL A 49 17.26 -7.41 3.19
N ASN A 50 16.97 -7.84 1.96
CA ASN A 50 15.89 -8.78 1.66
C ASN A 50 16.38 -9.92 0.74
N PRO A 51 16.59 -11.14 1.26
CA PRO A 51 17.02 -12.28 0.45
C PRO A 51 15.99 -12.68 -0.62
N ASN A 52 14.72 -12.29 -0.47
CA ASN A 52 13.65 -12.53 -1.45
C ASN A 52 13.74 -11.59 -2.67
N SER A 53 14.62 -10.58 -2.65
CA SER A 53 14.80 -9.63 -3.76
C SER A 53 13.51 -8.91 -4.20
N LYS A 54 12.62 -8.62 -3.24
CA LYS A 54 11.39 -7.84 -3.45
C LYS A 54 11.39 -6.57 -2.58
N ILE A 55 11.00 -5.46 -3.17
CA ILE A 55 10.60 -4.27 -2.38
C ILE A 55 9.18 -4.46 -1.81
N PRO A 56 8.85 -3.84 -0.67
CA PRO A 56 9.70 -3.02 0.19
C PRO A 56 10.71 -3.80 1.03
N ALA A 57 11.81 -3.11 1.36
CA ALA A 57 12.78 -3.50 2.37
C ALA A 57 13.32 -2.23 3.04
N MET A 58 13.63 -2.30 4.33
CA MET A 58 14.18 -1.17 5.09
C MET A 58 15.28 -1.62 6.07
N LEU A 59 16.12 -0.67 6.44
CA LEU A 59 17.08 -0.77 7.52
C LEU A 59 16.74 0.31 8.55
N ASP A 60 16.55 -0.10 9.80
CA ASP A 60 16.35 0.81 10.92
C ASP A 60 17.68 1.01 11.67
N TYR A 61 18.21 2.22 11.59
CA TYR A 61 19.46 2.64 12.21
C TYR A 61 19.26 3.37 13.55
N THR A 62 18.02 3.55 14.05
CA THR A 62 17.79 4.45 15.19
C THR A 62 18.32 3.91 16.52
N ASP A 63 18.39 2.58 16.66
CA ASP A 63 18.79 1.93 17.92
C ASP A 63 20.28 1.55 17.91
N ASP A 64 20.82 1.18 16.75
CA ASP A 64 22.24 0.86 16.54
C ASP A 64 22.66 1.23 15.10
N GLU A 65 23.51 2.26 14.96
CA GLU A 65 24.01 2.71 13.67
C GLU A 65 24.95 1.70 12.99
N LYS A 66 25.62 0.83 13.76
CA LYS A 66 26.61 -0.13 13.25
C LYS A 66 25.98 -1.47 12.90
N ASN A 67 24.86 -1.81 13.52
CA ASN A 67 24.12 -3.04 13.28
C ASN A 67 22.62 -2.76 13.12
N PRO A 68 22.21 -2.14 12.01
CA PRO A 68 20.82 -1.75 11.78
C PRO A 68 19.89 -2.95 11.71
N THR A 69 18.65 -2.78 12.19
CA THR A 69 17.62 -3.82 12.09
C THR A 69 17.09 -3.86 10.67
N ARG A 70 17.30 -4.98 9.96
CA ARG A 70 16.68 -5.22 8.65
C ARG A 70 15.23 -5.67 8.79
N VAL A 71 14.34 -5.09 7.99
CA VAL A 71 12.92 -5.46 7.94
C VAL A 71 12.46 -5.49 6.48
N PHE A 72 11.89 -6.61 6.06
CA PHE A 72 11.39 -6.82 4.70
C PHE A 72 10.01 -7.48 4.75
N GLU A 73 9.30 -7.46 3.61
CA GLU A 73 7.85 -7.65 3.50
C GLU A 73 7.04 -6.47 4.05
N SER A 74 6.09 -6.01 3.24
CA SER A 74 5.28 -4.82 3.54
C SER A 74 4.54 -4.89 4.87
N ALA A 75 3.85 -5.99 5.15
CA ALA A 75 3.13 -6.17 6.41
C ALA A 75 4.09 -6.17 7.61
N SER A 76 5.25 -6.81 7.48
CA SER A 76 6.28 -6.85 8.53
C SER A 76 6.80 -5.45 8.86
N ILE A 77 7.09 -4.65 7.84
CA ILE A 77 7.52 -3.25 7.98
C ILE A 77 6.48 -2.42 8.73
N VAL A 78 5.20 -2.52 8.34
CA VAL A 78 4.14 -1.73 8.98
C VAL A 78 3.92 -2.15 10.42
N LEU A 79 3.92 -3.46 10.71
CA LEU A 79 3.79 -3.96 12.07
C LEU A 79 4.96 -3.52 12.95
N TYR A 80 6.19 -3.62 12.44
CA TYR A 80 7.40 -3.14 13.11
C TYR A 80 7.32 -1.64 13.44
N LEU A 81 6.93 -0.82 12.46
CA LEU A 81 6.79 0.62 12.66
C LEU A 81 5.66 0.95 13.64
N CYS A 82 4.54 0.24 13.60
CA CYS A 82 3.48 0.39 14.60
C CYS A 82 3.96 0.05 16.01
N GLU A 83 4.64 -1.08 16.18
CA GLU A 83 5.21 -1.45 17.49
C GLU A 83 6.19 -0.40 18.00
N LYS A 84 7.05 0.12 17.12
CA LYS A 84 8.09 1.09 17.47
C LYS A 84 7.53 2.49 17.71
N LEU A 85 6.58 2.96 16.91
CA LEU A 85 6.21 4.37 16.83
C LEU A 85 4.76 4.65 17.24
N ASP A 86 3.83 3.70 17.07
CA ASP A 86 2.42 3.87 17.41
C ASP A 86 2.11 3.54 18.88
N LYS A 87 2.83 4.19 19.81
CA LYS A 87 2.65 3.96 21.27
C LYS A 87 1.24 4.32 21.75
N LYS A 88 0.54 5.19 21.02
CA LYS A 88 -0.82 5.62 21.33
C LYS A 88 -1.88 4.65 20.82
N GLY A 89 -1.57 3.77 19.86
CA GLY A 89 -2.54 2.83 19.27
C GLY A 89 -3.50 3.53 18.30
N LEU A 90 -3.00 4.52 17.56
CA LEU A 90 -3.76 5.29 16.58
C LEU A 90 -4.08 4.48 15.33
N PHE A 91 -3.23 3.54 14.96
CA PHE A 91 -3.32 2.76 13.73
C PHE A 91 -3.39 1.25 13.96
N MET A 92 -2.95 0.79 15.14
CA MET A 92 -3.20 -0.56 15.62
C MET A 92 -4.06 -0.51 16.89
N PRO A 93 -5.29 -1.08 16.89
CA PRO A 93 -6.13 -1.13 18.09
C PRO A 93 -5.43 -1.81 19.26
N LYS A 94 -5.68 -1.30 20.48
CA LYS A 94 -5.17 -1.89 21.73
C LYS A 94 -6.11 -2.95 22.31
N ASP A 95 -7.41 -2.82 22.05
CA ASP A 95 -8.38 -3.84 22.42
C ASP A 95 -8.00 -5.16 21.72
N PRO A 96 -7.84 -6.28 22.44
CA PRO A 96 -7.38 -7.54 21.86
C PRO A 96 -8.28 -8.04 20.73
N LYS A 97 -9.60 -7.85 20.83
CA LYS A 97 -10.55 -8.33 19.83
C LYS A 97 -10.42 -7.53 18.53
N LEU A 98 -10.40 -6.20 18.64
CA LEU A 98 -10.19 -5.32 17.47
C LEU A 98 -8.80 -5.46 16.88
N LYS A 99 -7.77 -5.73 17.69
CA LYS A 99 -6.42 -6.02 17.22
C LYS A 99 -6.37 -7.31 16.41
N THR A 100 -6.99 -8.38 16.90
CA THR A 100 -7.11 -9.64 16.15
C THR A 100 -7.83 -9.42 14.83
N GLU A 101 -8.91 -8.64 14.84
CA GLU A 101 -9.65 -8.35 13.62
C GLU A 101 -8.82 -7.54 12.61
N CYS A 102 -8.11 -6.51 13.06
CA CYS A 102 -7.14 -5.80 12.23
C CYS A 102 -6.10 -6.77 11.63
N MET A 103 -5.63 -7.74 12.41
CA MET A 103 -4.70 -8.74 11.90
C MET A 103 -5.29 -9.70 10.88
N ASN A 104 -6.54 -10.12 11.07
CA ASN A 104 -7.24 -10.96 10.09
C ASN A 104 -7.22 -10.31 8.71
N TRP A 105 -7.52 -9.01 8.63
CA TRP A 105 -7.54 -8.25 7.38
C TRP A 105 -6.15 -7.99 6.78
N ILE A 106 -5.13 -7.77 7.60
CA ILE A 106 -3.74 -7.67 7.11
C ILE A 106 -3.29 -9.01 6.51
N MET A 107 -3.59 -10.12 7.19
CA MET A 107 -3.26 -11.46 6.71
C MET A 107 -4.04 -11.82 5.44
N TRP A 108 -5.32 -11.45 5.39
CA TRP A 108 -6.13 -11.54 4.17
C TRP A 108 -5.50 -10.74 3.03
N SER A 109 -5.02 -9.52 3.29
CA SER A 109 -4.41 -8.65 2.27
C SER A 109 -3.15 -9.28 1.67
N ILE A 110 -2.25 -9.81 2.49
CA ILE A 110 -1.01 -10.45 1.99
C ILE A 110 -1.29 -11.76 1.25
N GLY A 111 -2.36 -12.47 1.61
CA GLY A 111 -2.79 -13.69 0.92
C GLY A 111 -3.55 -13.41 -0.39
N SER A 112 -4.29 -12.29 -0.45
CA SER A 112 -5.18 -11.97 -1.57
C SER A 112 -4.49 -11.16 -2.68
N ALA A 113 -3.62 -10.22 -2.31
CA ALA A 113 -2.88 -9.37 -3.24
C ALA A 113 -2.09 -10.14 -4.33
N PRO A 114 -1.45 -11.29 -4.06
CA PRO A 114 -0.79 -12.08 -5.10
C PRO A 114 -1.74 -12.56 -6.21
N TYR A 115 -3.01 -12.86 -5.90
CA TYR A 115 -4.01 -13.22 -6.92
C TYR A 115 -4.40 -12.01 -7.77
N LEU A 116 -4.53 -10.83 -7.17
CA LEU A 116 -4.84 -9.60 -7.89
C LEU A 116 -3.67 -9.15 -8.78
N GLY A 117 -2.44 -9.13 -8.24
CA GLY A 117 -1.27 -8.63 -8.98
C GLY A 117 -0.59 -9.68 -9.85
N GLY A 118 -0.16 -10.77 -9.22
CA GLY A 118 0.56 -11.87 -9.90
C GLY A 118 -0.35 -12.77 -10.74
N GLY A 119 -1.65 -12.80 -10.43
CA GLY A 119 -2.68 -13.44 -11.24
C GLY A 119 -3.31 -12.46 -12.23
N PHE A 120 -4.36 -11.78 -11.79
CA PHE A 120 -5.21 -10.95 -12.66
C PHE A 120 -4.39 -9.91 -13.42
N GLY A 121 -3.67 -9.03 -12.72
CA GLY A 121 -2.87 -7.97 -13.33
C GLY A 121 -1.84 -8.51 -14.32
N HIS A 122 -1.17 -9.63 -14.00
CA HIS A 122 -0.22 -10.27 -14.91
C HIS A 122 -0.91 -10.73 -16.20
N PHE A 123 -1.90 -11.61 -16.12
CA PHE A 123 -2.52 -12.21 -17.31
C PHE A 123 -3.39 -11.22 -18.10
N TYR A 124 -4.04 -10.28 -17.42
CA TYR A 124 -4.88 -9.27 -18.04
C TYR A 124 -4.05 -8.16 -18.70
N ASN A 125 -3.04 -7.61 -18.02
CA ASN A 125 -2.35 -6.41 -18.47
C ASN A 125 -0.95 -6.67 -19.05
N TYR A 126 -0.17 -7.58 -18.47
CA TYR A 126 1.26 -7.69 -18.77
C TYR A 126 1.66 -8.85 -19.67
N ALA A 127 0.97 -9.98 -19.60
CA ALA A 127 1.32 -11.17 -20.36
C ALA A 127 1.32 -10.85 -21.87
N PRO A 128 2.36 -11.27 -22.62
CA PRO A 128 2.48 -10.97 -24.05
C PRO A 128 1.42 -11.69 -24.89
N ILE A 129 0.78 -12.72 -24.33
CA ILE A 129 -0.29 -13.49 -24.96
C ILE A 129 -1.49 -13.51 -24.01
N LYS A 130 -2.68 -13.26 -24.55
CA LYS A 130 -3.93 -13.32 -23.78
C LYS A 130 -4.40 -14.77 -23.66
N ILE A 131 -4.21 -15.33 -22.47
CA ILE A 131 -4.61 -16.71 -22.15
C ILE A 131 -5.99 -16.65 -21.49
N LYS A 132 -7.06 -16.90 -22.28
CA LYS A 132 -8.45 -16.76 -21.82
C LYS A 132 -8.71 -17.45 -20.48
N TYR A 133 -8.31 -18.71 -20.34
CA TYR A 133 -8.51 -19.47 -19.10
C TYR A 133 -7.87 -18.80 -17.87
N ALA A 134 -6.64 -18.29 -18.00
CA ALA A 134 -5.95 -17.62 -16.90
C ALA A 134 -6.61 -16.28 -16.56
N ILE A 135 -6.97 -15.50 -17.58
CA ILE A 135 -7.69 -14.24 -17.40
C ILE A 135 -9.01 -14.51 -16.68
N ASP A 136 -9.84 -15.43 -17.16
CA ASP A 136 -11.14 -15.76 -16.56
C ASP A 136 -10.99 -16.19 -15.09
N ARG A 137 -10.04 -17.11 -14.81
CA ARG A 137 -9.78 -17.61 -13.45
C ARG A 137 -9.45 -16.47 -12.48
N PHE A 138 -8.50 -15.61 -12.84
CA PHE A 138 -8.06 -14.56 -11.93
C PHE A 138 -8.99 -13.35 -11.92
N THR A 139 -9.77 -13.14 -12.98
CA THR A 139 -10.87 -12.16 -12.99
C THR A 139 -11.95 -12.55 -12.01
N MET A 140 -12.34 -13.83 -12.00
CA MET A 140 -13.33 -14.36 -11.06
C MET A 140 -12.87 -14.16 -9.61
N GLU A 141 -11.60 -14.46 -9.31
CA GLU A 141 -11.04 -14.25 -7.98
C GLU A 141 -10.92 -12.76 -7.61
N ALA A 142 -10.51 -11.89 -8.53
CA ALA A 142 -10.46 -10.45 -8.29
C ALA A 142 -11.86 -9.88 -7.97
N LYS A 143 -12.89 -10.30 -8.70
CA LYS A 143 -14.30 -9.92 -8.41
C LYS A 143 -14.78 -10.47 -7.08
N ARG A 144 -14.41 -11.71 -6.72
CA ARG A 144 -14.74 -12.31 -5.42
C ARG A 144 -14.10 -11.53 -4.27
N GLN A 145 -12.84 -11.11 -4.41
CA GLN A 145 -12.15 -10.31 -3.40
C GLN A 145 -12.78 -8.91 -3.25
N LEU A 146 -13.21 -8.29 -4.35
CA LEU A 146 -14.00 -7.05 -4.31
C LEU A 146 -15.35 -7.26 -3.62
N ASP A 147 -16.05 -8.36 -3.89
CA ASP A 147 -17.32 -8.71 -3.24
C ASP A 147 -17.16 -8.95 -1.73
N VAL A 148 -16.05 -9.56 -1.30
CA VAL A 148 -15.70 -9.68 0.13
C VAL A 148 -15.57 -8.30 0.78
N LEU A 149 -14.82 -7.39 0.16
CA LEU A 149 -14.65 -6.03 0.70
C LEU A 149 -15.97 -5.25 0.68
N GLU A 150 -16.79 -5.41 -0.35
CA GLU A 150 -18.09 -4.72 -0.47
C GLU A 150 -19.05 -5.17 0.62
N LYS A 151 -19.21 -6.48 0.83
CA LYS A 151 -20.07 -7.02 1.90
C LYS A 151 -19.57 -6.66 3.28
N HIS A 152 -18.25 -6.65 3.46
CA HIS A 152 -17.63 -6.25 4.73
C HIS A 152 -17.88 -4.77 5.03
N LEU A 153 -17.59 -3.87 4.09
CA LEU A 153 -17.73 -2.42 4.29
C LEU A 153 -19.19 -1.95 4.33
N SER A 154 -20.09 -2.61 3.59
CA SER A 154 -21.53 -2.33 3.64
C SER A 154 -22.21 -2.81 4.93
N GLY A 155 -21.59 -3.74 5.66
CA GLY A 155 -22.20 -4.38 6.82
C GLY A 155 -23.27 -5.43 6.46
N GLU A 156 -23.30 -5.90 5.21
CA GLU A 156 -24.22 -6.98 4.79
C GLU A 156 -23.92 -8.29 5.55
N GLU A 157 -22.66 -8.54 5.88
CA GLU A 157 -22.23 -9.71 6.66
C GLU A 157 -22.55 -9.57 8.15
N LYS A 158 -23.81 -9.82 8.51
CA LYS A 158 -24.27 -9.82 9.91
C LYS A 158 -23.56 -10.91 10.72
N GLY A 159 -22.78 -10.51 11.72
CA GLY A 159 -22.16 -11.42 12.71
C GLY A 159 -20.63 -11.35 12.80
N SER A 160 -19.96 -10.71 11.84
CA SER A 160 -18.57 -10.30 12.04
C SER A 160 -18.53 -9.13 13.04
N SER A 161 -17.59 -9.17 13.98
CA SER A 161 -17.46 -8.13 15.03
C SER A 161 -17.05 -6.74 14.53
N SER A 162 -16.88 -6.59 13.22
CA SER A 162 -16.38 -5.40 12.51
C SER A 162 -17.12 -5.15 11.18
N ALA A 163 -18.17 -5.90 10.86
CA ALA A 163 -18.89 -5.71 9.60
C ALA A 163 -19.60 -4.35 9.58
N GLY A 164 -19.28 -3.56 8.56
CA GLY A 164 -19.81 -2.24 8.30
C GLY A 164 -18.93 -1.12 8.84
N GLY A 165 -18.95 0.01 8.12
CA GLY A 165 -18.41 1.27 8.62
C GLY A 165 -17.46 1.98 7.64
N PRO A 166 -16.89 3.11 8.09
CA PRO A 166 -15.95 3.93 7.32
C PRO A 166 -14.73 3.22 6.76
N TYR A 167 -14.23 2.22 7.47
CA TYR A 167 -12.90 1.63 7.32
C TYR A 167 -12.96 0.11 7.58
N ILE A 168 -11.87 -0.58 7.27
CA ILE A 168 -11.78 -2.05 7.38
C ILE A 168 -12.01 -2.55 8.81
N CYS A 169 -11.63 -1.78 9.83
CA CYS A 169 -11.85 -2.14 11.24
C CYS A 169 -12.99 -1.31 11.88
N GLY A 170 -14.03 -0.97 11.11
CA GLY A 170 -15.15 -0.16 11.56
C GLY A 170 -14.86 1.34 11.48
N ASP A 171 -14.96 2.05 12.59
CA ASP A 171 -14.83 3.52 12.62
C ASP A 171 -13.39 4.04 12.61
N GLN A 172 -12.42 3.18 12.92
CA GLN A 172 -11.01 3.56 13.01
C GLN A 172 -10.26 3.23 11.73
N TYR A 173 -9.52 4.21 11.19
CA TYR A 173 -8.53 3.99 10.14
C TYR A 173 -7.31 3.27 10.73
N THR A 174 -7.05 2.06 10.28
CA THR A 174 -5.97 1.21 10.80
C THR A 174 -4.95 0.86 9.74
N ILE A 175 -3.91 0.14 10.15
CA ILE A 175 -2.96 -0.43 9.20
C ILE A 175 -3.59 -1.46 8.25
N ALA A 176 -4.77 -2.02 8.55
CA ALA A 176 -5.48 -2.86 7.59
C ALA A 176 -5.91 -2.06 6.36
N ASP A 177 -6.45 -0.85 6.54
CA ASP A 177 -6.78 0.05 5.43
C ASP A 177 -5.53 0.40 4.61
N ILE A 178 -4.41 0.64 5.30
CA ILE A 178 -3.14 1.01 4.67
C ILE A 178 -2.56 -0.14 3.83
N MET A 179 -2.74 -1.39 4.26
CA MET A 179 -2.33 -2.59 3.52
C MET A 179 -3.23 -2.85 2.29
N ILE A 180 -4.54 -2.63 2.43
CA ILE A 180 -5.54 -3.01 1.42
C ILE A 180 -5.72 -1.92 0.35
N TRP A 181 -5.74 -0.65 0.74
CA TRP A 181 -6.02 0.48 -0.17
C TRP A 181 -5.10 0.60 -1.38
N PRO A 182 -3.78 0.39 -1.28
CA PRO A 182 -2.91 0.53 -2.44
C PRO A 182 -3.22 -0.47 -3.56
N TRP A 183 -3.86 -1.59 -3.21
CA TRP A 183 -4.37 -2.57 -4.16
C TRP A 183 -5.80 -2.25 -4.59
N TYR A 184 -6.76 -2.44 -3.69
CA TYR A 184 -8.18 -2.41 -4.03
C TYR A 184 -8.71 -1.00 -4.19
N GLY A 185 -8.20 -0.04 -3.39
CA GLY A 185 -8.53 1.37 -3.55
C GLY A 185 -8.08 1.91 -4.91
N ASN A 186 -6.81 1.69 -5.29
CA ASN A 186 -6.34 2.08 -6.63
C ASN A 186 -7.12 1.35 -7.75
N LEU A 187 -7.49 0.08 -7.56
CA LEU A 187 -8.26 -0.67 -8.54
C LEU A 187 -9.64 -0.05 -8.79
N VAL A 188 -10.42 0.18 -7.73
CA VAL A 188 -11.79 0.74 -7.88
C VAL A 188 -11.79 2.20 -8.33
N MET A 189 -10.72 2.94 -8.00
CA MET A 189 -10.49 4.29 -8.50
C MET A 189 -10.00 4.34 -9.95
N GLY A 190 -9.84 3.19 -10.64
CA GLY A 190 -9.39 3.12 -12.03
C GLY A 190 -7.92 3.44 -12.26
N ARG A 191 -7.10 3.37 -11.20
CA ARG A 191 -5.67 3.71 -11.21
C ARG A 191 -4.77 2.48 -11.34
N LEU A 192 -5.37 1.29 -11.53
CA LEU A 192 -4.66 0.01 -11.61
C LEU A 192 -5.11 -0.78 -12.84
N TYR A 193 -4.14 -1.21 -13.65
CA TYR A 193 -4.28 -2.09 -14.81
C TYR A 193 -5.26 -1.65 -15.92
N ASN A 194 -5.81 -0.43 -15.87
CA ASN A 194 -6.91 -0.02 -16.74
C ASN A 194 -8.05 -1.07 -16.75
N ALA A 195 -8.37 -1.61 -15.56
CA ALA A 195 -9.24 -2.78 -15.40
C ALA A 195 -10.64 -2.45 -14.88
N LYS A 196 -10.92 -1.17 -14.57
CA LYS A 196 -12.16 -0.75 -13.90
C LYS A 196 -13.40 -1.22 -14.66
N ASP A 197 -13.47 -0.92 -15.96
CA ASP A 197 -14.61 -1.27 -16.80
C ASP A 197 -14.70 -2.78 -17.04
N PHE A 198 -13.56 -3.43 -17.26
CA PHE A 198 -13.50 -4.89 -17.46
C PHE A 198 -14.00 -5.68 -16.25
N LEU A 199 -13.69 -5.21 -15.03
CA LEU A 199 -14.17 -5.82 -13.80
C LEU A 199 -15.61 -5.41 -13.46
N GLY A 200 -16.22 -4.50 -14.24
CA GLY A 200 -17.57 -3.98 -14.00
C GLY A 200 -17.64 -3.16 -12.71
N ILE A 201 -16.61 -2.37 -12.42
CA ILE A 201 -16.55 -1.56 -11.20
C ILE A 201 -17.28 -0.22 -11.43
N SER A 202 -18.40 -0.03 -10.76
CA SER A 202 -19.16 1.22 -10.71
C SER A 202 -19.76 1.43 -9.31
N LYS A 203 -20.38 2.60 -9.09
CA LYS A 203 -21.12 2.85 -7.84
C LYS A 203 -22.37 1.97 -7.70
N ASP A 204 -22.84 1.35 -8.77
CA ASP A 204 -23.96 0.42 -8.73
C ASP A 204 -23.54 -0.99 -8.29
N THR A 205 -22.26 -1.35 -8.48
CA THR A 205 -21.73 -2.69 -8.18
C THR A 205 -20.90 -2.76 -6.91
N TYR A 206 -20.09 -1.73 -6.62
CA TYR A 206 -19.23 -1.68 -5.43
C TYR A 206 -19.27 -0.31 -4.73
N PRO A 207 -20.47 0.17 -4.31
CA PRO A 207 -20.61 1.48 -3.69
C PRO A 207 -19.75 1.64 -2.44
N SER A 208 -19.76 0.65 -1.53
CA SER A 208 -19.09 0.74 -0.23
C SER A 208 -17.57 0.73 -0.37
N VAL A 209 -17.02 -0.10 -1.26
CA VAL A 209 -15.57 -0.11 -1.54
C VAL A 209 -15.14 1.20 -2.21
N ILE A 210 -15.95 1.76 -3.11
CA ILE A 210 -15.62 3.05 -3.74
C ILE A 210 -15.64 4.18 -2.70
N GLU A 211 -16.65 4.26 -1.85
CA GLU A 211 -16.73 5.28 -0.80
C GLU A 211 -15.56 5.19 0.20
N TRP A 212 -15.21 3.97 0.63
CA TRP A 212 -14.02 3.73 1.43
C TRP A 212 -12.74 4.20 0.71
N ALA A 213 -12.60 3.86 -0.57
CA ALA A 213 -11.42 4.25 -1.35
C ALA A 213 -11.30 5.77 -1.49
N GLU A 214 -12.41 6.47 -1.74
CA GLU A 214 -12.49 7.94 -1.81
C GLU A 214 -12.15 8.58 -0.44
N ARG A 215 -12.67 8.00 0.65
CA ARG A 215 -12.40 8.47 2.02
C ARG A 215 -10.93 8.37 2.39
N VAL A 216 -10.29 7.23 2.11
CA VAL A 216 -8.86 7.05 2.36
C VAL A 216 -8.03 7.95 1.44
N TRP A 217 -8.44 8.15 0.18
CA TRP A 217 -7.77 9.07 -0.75
C TRP A 217 -7.80 10.53 -0.28
N ALA A 218 -8.86 10.95 0.41
CA ALA A 218 -8.98 12.33 0.91
C ALA A 218 -7.89 12.70 1.92
N ARG A 219 -7.23 11.71 2.55
CA ARG A 219 -6.18 11.91 3.54
C ARG A 219 -4.92 12.48 2.88
N GLN A 220 -4.45 13.64 3.35
CA GLN A 220 -3.25 14.29 2.80
C GLN A 220 -2.00 13.42 2.93
N GLN A 221 -1.92 12.63 4.00
CA GLN A 221 -0.84 11.69 4.23
C GLN A 221 -0.79 10.59 3.16
N VAL A 222 -1.95 10.09 2.72
CA VAL A 222 -2.06 9.09 1.65
C VAL A 222 -1.61 9.69 0.33
N LYS A 223 -2.02 10.93 0.02
CA LYS A 223 -1.59 11.66 -1.18
C LYS A 223 -0.07 11.86 -1.22
N ARG A 224 0.53 12.37 -0.14
CA ARG A 224 1.99 12.55 -0.04
C ARG A 224 2.72 11.23 -0.18
N GLY A 225 2.27 10.25 0.59
CA GLY A 225 2.79 8.90 0.55
C GLY A 225 2.90 8.40 -0.88
N ARG A 226 1.77 8.43 -1.63
CA ARG A 226 1.63 7.99 -3.04
C ARG A 226 2.69 8.55 -4.01
N MET A 227 3.29 9.70 -3.69
CA MET A 227 4.28 10.34 -4.57
C MET A 227 5.67 9.70 -4.43
N VAL A 228 5.99 9.20 -3.23
CA VAL A 228 7.32 8.73 -2.88
C VAL A 228 7.71 7.49 -3.70
N ASN A 229 8.91 7.54 -4.28
CA ASN A 229 9.49 6.59 -5.23
C ASN A 229 8.69 6.35 -6.51
N ARG A 230 7.73 7.23 -6.81
CA ARG A 230 6.97 7.17 -8.04
C ARG A 230 7.73 7.89 -9.16
N VAL A 231 7.98 7.16 -10.25
CA VAL A 231 8.73 7.63 -11.44
C VAL A 231 7.91 7.57 -12.73
N TRP A 232 6.58 7.52 -12.60
CA TRP A 232 5.64 7.35 -13.71
C TRP A 232 4.30 8.04 -13.42
N GLY A 233 3.53 8.34 -14.47
CA GLY A 233 2.30 9.14 -14.40
C GLY A 233 2.60 10.64 -14.47
N ASP A 234 1.68 11.49 -14.04
CA ASP A 234 1.88 12.94 -14.11
C ASP A 234 3.03 13.40 -13.19
N GLU A 235 3.90 14.27 -13.67
CA GLU A 235 5.13 14.71 -12.98
C GLU A 235 4.87 15.31 -11.59
N GLU A 236 3.72 15.99 -11.44
CA GLU A 236 3.28 16.57 -10.18
C GLU A 236 3.09 15.53 -9.07
N TRP A 237 2.79 14.27 -9.44
CA TRP A 237 2.62 13.15 -8.52
C TRP A 237 3.88 12.27 -8.37
N GLN A 238 5.00 12.64 -8.99
CA GLN A 238 6.24 11.86 -8.94
C GLN A 238 7.21 12.47 -7.93
N LEU A 239 7.71 11.67 -6.99
CA LEU A 239 8.82 12.01 -6.12
C LEU A 239 9.81 10.83 -6.10
N PRO A 240 10.80 10.79 -7.01
CA PRO A 240 11.67 9.62 -7.17
C PRO A 240 12.39 9.20 -5.89
N GLU A 241 12.82 10.17 -5.07
CA GLU A 241 13.47 9.97 -3.79
C GLU A 241 12.90 10.93 -2.74
N ARG A 242 12.92 10.50 -1.47
CA ARG A 242 12.57 11.35 -0.33
C ARG A 242 13.69 11.29 0.70
N HIS A 243 14.25 12.46 1.00
CA HIS A 243 15.31 12.70 1.95
C HIS A 243 14.88 13.66 3.06
N ASP A 244 13.95 14.58 2.77
CA ASP A 244 13.45 15.57 3.72
C ASP A 244 11.92 15.79 3.58
N ALA A 245 11.30 16.50 4.52
CA ALA A 245 9.90 16.92 4.37
C ALA A 245 9.72 18.03 3.31
N SER A 246 10.73 18.87 3.12
CA SER A 246 10.76 19.96 2.14
C SER A 246 10.76 19.46 0.69
N ASP A 247 11.09 18.20 0.42
CA ASP A 247 11.04 17.59 -0.92
C ASP A 247 9.65 17.68 -1.58
N PHE A 248 8.58 17.80 -0.79
CA PHE A 248 7.22 17.99 -1.28
C PHE A 248 6.91 19.45 -1.67
N GLU A 249 7.64 20.43 -1.16
CA GLU A 249 7.38 21.87 -1.40
C GLU A 249 7.63 22.27 -2.85
N ALA A 250 8.53 21.56 -3.52
CA ALA A 250 8.77 21.72 -4.95
C ALA A 250 7.62 21.17 -5.83
N LYS A 251 6.64 20.46 -5.24
CA LYS A 251 5.57 19.80 -6.00
C LYS A 251 4.31 20.69 -6.10
N PRO A 252 3.79 20.96 -7.32
CA PRO A 252 2.66 21.88 -7.53
C PRO A 252 1.42 21.56 -6.69
N ILE A 253 1.03 20.28 -6.63
CA ILE A 253 -0.14 19.81 -5.86
C ILE A 253 -0.04 20.15 -4.37
N TRP A 254 1.17 20.24 -3.82
CA TRP A 254 1.34 20.51 -2.40
C TRP A 254 1.12 21.99 -2.06
N LYS A 255 1.47 22.91 -2.97
CA LYS A 255 1.27 24.36 -2.77
C LYS A 255 -0.22 24.73 -2.68
N ASP A 256 -1.08 24.00 -3.37
CA ASP A 256 -2.53 24.26 -3.36
C ASP A 256 -3.24 23.56 -2.20
N ALA A 257 -2.68 22.47 -1.65
CA ALA A 257 -3.26 21.76 -0.50
C ALA A 257 -3.00 22.44 0.86
N GLN A 258 -2.08 23.41 0.93
CA GLN A 258 -1.78 24.21 2.12
C GLN A 258 -2.56 25.54 2.21
N LYS A 259 -3.24 25.94 1.13
CA LYS A 259 -4.15 27.10 1.10
C LYS A 259 -5.56 26.69 1.49
#